data_AF-A0A519YY03-F1
#
_entry.id   AF-A0A519YY03-F1
#
_cell.length_a   1.000
_cell.length_b   1.000
_cell.length_c   1.000
_cell.angle_alpha   90.00
_cell.angle_beta   90.00
_cell.angle_gamma   90.00
#
_symmetry.space_group_name_H-M   'P 1'
#
loop_
_entity.id
_entity.type
_entity.pdbx_description
1 polymer ?
#
loop_
_entity_poly.entity_id
_entity_poly.type
_entity_poly.pdbx_seq_one_letter_code
_entity_poly.pdbx_strand_id
1 'polypeptide(L)'
;MKHLVAKIHPADNVLVALTDLPIGTPVTWDGVTVTTTEKIPAKHKLALHDFAAGDEITMYGVLVGKMAAPVVTGGLLTTANIKHATNAYQEGQHPHGWAQPNVTKYEGRTFLGFHRPDGRVGTANYWLVIPLVFCENRNIQVLEEALVNDLGYARRKSYQPQTHALIELMQAGKSVEEILATDLHSAEVDYQKPKLFPNVDGIRFLSHEGGCGGIRQDAQSLCGLLAGYITHPNVAGATVLSLGCQNAQASML
;
A
#
# COMPACT_ATOMS: atom_id res chain seq x y z
N MET A 1 9.77 -20.03 -22.34
CA MET A 1 8.67 -19.70 -23.27
C MET A 1 7.74 -18.70 -22.59
N LYS A 2 7.25 -17.67 -23.28
CA LYS A 2 6.24 -16.76 -22.70
C LYS A 2 4.89 -17.47 -22.72
N HIS A 3 4.25 -17.62 -21.57
CA HIS A 3 2.89 -18.17 -21.50
C HIS A 3 1.90 -17.17 -22.12
N LEU A 4 1.02 -17.63 -23.01
CA LEU A 4 -0.04 -16.80 -23.61
C LEU A 4 -1.27 -16.67 -22.71
N VAL A 5 -1.42 -17.63 -21.80
CA VAL A 5 -2.55 -17.81 -20.89
C VAL A 5 -2.06 -18.21 -19.50
N ALA A 6 -2.93 -18.02 -18.51
CA ALA A 6 -2.71 -18.51 -17.15
C ALA A 6 -3.97 -19.20 -16.61
N LYS A 7 -3.76 -20.31 -15.91
CA LYS A 7 -4.74 -20.91 -15.01
C LYS A 7 -4.37 -20.51 -13.57
N ILE A 8 -5.28 -19.87 -12.85
CA ILE A 8 -4.94 -19.28 -11.55
C ILE A 8 -4.96 -20.34 -10.45
N HIS A 9 -5.95 -21.22 -10.48
CA HIS A 9 -6.08 -22.32 -9.54
C HIS A 9 -6.28 -23.66 -10.29
N PRO A 10 -5.75 -24.79 -9.79
CA PRO A 10 -5.89 -26.08 -10.46
C PRO A 10 -7.34 -26.50 -10.77
N ALA A 11 -8.29 -26.12 -9.91
CA ALA A 11 -9.73 -26.38 -10.07
C ALA A 11 -10.45 -25.44 -11.05
N ASP A 12 -9.77 -24.43 -11.60
CA ASP A 12 -10.41 -23.53 -12.57
C ASP A 12 -10.78 -24.30 -13.84
N ASN A 13 -11.89 -23.90 -14.48
CA ASN A 13 -12.32 -24.48 -15.75
C ASN A 13 -12.25 -23.49 -16.91
N VAL A 14 -11.59 -22.35 -16.68
CA VAL A 14 -11.33 -21.29 -17.65
C VAL A 14 -9.86 -20.90 -17.58
N LEU A 15 -9.36 -20.32 -18.67
CA LEU A 15 -8.04 -19.68 -18.71
C LEU A 15 -8.18 -18.17 -18.78
N VAL A 16 -7.15 -17.45 -18.34
CA VAL A 16 -7.03 -15.99 -18.52
C VAL A 16 -5.99 -15.70 -19.58
N ALA A 17 -6.35 -14.90 -20.59
CA ALA A 17 -5.41 -14.43 -21.59
C ALA A 17 -4.40 -13.43 -20.98
N LEU A 18 -3.10 -13.68 -21.12
CA LEU A 18 -2.04 -12.78 -20.66
C LEU A 18 -1.70 -11.68 -21.69
N THR A 19 -2.14 -11.88 -22.92
CA THR A 19 -2.01 -10.95 -24.04
C THR A 19 -3.27 -11.00 -24.91
N ASP A 20 -3.40 -10.11 -25.89
CA ASP A 20 -4.47 -10.20 -26.88
C ASP A 20 -4.24 -11.44 -27.76
N LEU A 21 -5.22 -12.33 -27.84
CA LEU A 21 -5.19 -13.52 -28.68
C LEU A 21 -6.10 -13.28 -29.90
N PRO A 22 -5.53 -13.19 -31.11
CA PRO A 22 -6.32 -13.20 -32.35
C PRO A 22 -7.14 -14.48 -32.49
N ILE A 23 -8.14 -14.47 -33.36
CA ILE A 23 -8.83 -15.69 -33.80
C ILE A 23 -7.83 -16.68 -34.43
N GLY A 24 -8.03 -17.98 -34.23
CA GLY A 24 -7.15 -19.02 -34.77
C GLY A 24 -5.84 -19.20 -34.00
N THR A 25 -5.67 -18.55 -32.85
CA THR A 25 -4.46 -18.68 -32.02
C THR A 25 -4.48 -20.02 -31.28
N PRO A 26 -3.47 -20.89 -31.45
CA PRO A 26 -3.36 -22.10 -30.66
C PRO A 26 -2.87 -21.77 -29.25
N VAL A 27 -3.60 -22.28 -28.25
CA VAL A 27 -3.32 -22.13 -26.83
C VAL A 27 -3.17 -23.52 -26.22
N THR A 28 -2.00 -23.81 -25.66
CA THR A 28 -1.72 -25.09 -25.00
C THR A 28 -1.64 -24.91 -23.48
N TRP A 29 -2.40 -25.71 -22.73
CA TRP A 29 -2.35 -25.78 -21.27
C TRP A 29 -2.53 -27.22 -20.78
N ASP A 30 -1.70 -27.69 -19.84
CA ASP A 30 -1.70 -29.07 -19.31
C ASP A 30 -1.76 -30.16 -20.40
N GLY A 31 -1.07 -29.95 -21.52
CA GLY A 31 -1.03 -30.89 -22.65
C GLY A 31 -2.25 -30.86 -23.57
N VAL A 32 -3.28 -30.06 -23.26
CA VAL A 32 -4.44 -29.82 -24.12
C VAL A 32 -4.21 -28.57 -24.95
N THR A 33 -4.39 -28.67 -26.27
CA THR A 33 -4.31 -27.51 -27.18
C THR A 33 -5.70 -27.16 -27.68
N VAL A 34 -6.10 -25.91 -27.47
CA VAL A 34 -7.35 -25.32 -27.97
C VAL A 34 -7.03 -24.17 -28.92
N THR A 35 -7.84 -23.99 -29.95
CA THR A 35 -7.69 -22.87 -30.89
C THR A 35 -8.76 -21.83 -30.60
N THR A 36 -8.38 -20.57 -30.48
CA THR A 36 -9.35 -19.49 -30.24
C THR A 36 -10.35 -19.37 -31.40
N THR A 37 -11.64 -19.31 -31.09
CA THR A 37 -12.71 -19.20 -32.09
C THR A 37 -13.07 -17.75 -32.41
N GLU A 38 -12.57 -16.81 -31.61
CA GLU A 38 -12.75 -15.37 -31.76
C GLU A 38 -11.56 -14.61 -31.15
N LYS A 39 -11.57 -13.27 -31.24
CA LYS A 39 -10.56 -12.44 -30.57
C LYS A 39 -10.79 -12.49 -29.06
N ILE A 40 -9.75 -12.84 -28.30
CA ILE A 40 -9.76 -12.82 -26.83
C ILE A 40 -8.82 -11.71 -26.36
N PRO A 41 -9.34 -10.57 -25.89
CA PRO A 41 -8.48 -9.50 -25.37
C PRO A 41 -7.71 -9.96 -24.14
N ALA A 42 -6.57 -9.31 -23.86
CA ALA A 42 -5.83 -9.53 -22.63
C ALA A 42 -6.76 -9.40 -21.40
N LYS A 43 -6.48 -10.20 -20.38
CA LYS A 43 -7.23 -10.30 -19.11
C LYS A 43 -8.63 -10.89 -19.23
N HIS A 44 -9.08 -11.28 -20.42
CA HIS A 44 -10.36 -11.95 -20.60
C HIS A 44 -10.24 -13.47 -20.46
N LYS A 45 -11.39 -14.10 -20.24
CA LYS A 45 -11.49 -15.54 -20.00
C LYS A 45 -11.67 -16.29 -21.32
N LEU A 46 -11.00 -17.43 -21.43
CA LEU A 46 -11.04 -18.36 -22.55
C LEU A 46 -11.61 -19.70 -22.08
N ALA A 47 -12.53 -20.27 -22.85
CA ALA A 47 -13.12 -21.59 -22.60
C ALA A 47 -12.12 -22.72 -22.91
N LEU A 48 -11.91 -23.62 -21.94
CA LEU A 48 -11.08 -24.82 -22.11
C LEU A 48 -11.82 -26.01 -22.72
N HIS A 49 -13.15 -25.99 -22.64
CA HIS A 49 -14.06 -26.98 -23.19
C HIS A 49 -15.37 -26.29 -23.59
N ASP A 50 -16.27 -27.02 -24.25
CA ASP A 50 -17.60 -26.55 -24.57
C ASP A 50 -18.42 -26.40 -23.28
N PHE A 51 -18.99 -25.22 -23.07
CA PHE A 51 -19.95 -24.96 -22.02
C PHE A 51 -21.36 -24.88 -22.60
N ALA A 52 -22.31 -25.56 -21.97
CA ALA A 52 -23.74 -25.38 -22.16
C ALA A 52 -24.28 -24.24 -21.29
N ALA A 53 -25.50 -23.77 -21.59
CA ALA A 53 -26.19 -22.81 -20.73
C ALA A 53 -26.47 -23.44 -19.35
N GLY A 54 -26.12 -22.72 -18.28
CA GLY A 54 -26.25 -23.19 -16.90
C GLY A 54 -24.98 -23.81 -16.32
N ASP A 55 -23.99 -24.15 -17.14
CA ASP A 55 -22.74 -24.75 -16.67
C ASP A 55 -21.96 -23.80 -15.76
N GLU A 56 -21.28 -24.38 -14.77
CA GLU A 56 -20.56 -23.66 -13.75
C GLU A 56 -19.22 -23.14 -14.25
N ILE A 57 -18.86 -21.94 -13.80
CA ILE A 57 -17.60 -21.29 -14.11
C ILE A 57 -16.84 -21.11 -12.80
N THR A 58 -15.70 -21.78 -12.72
CA THR A 58 -14.81 -21.78 -11.56
C THR A 58 -13.56 -20.98 -11.88
N MET A 59 -13.26 -20.00 -11.03
CA MET A 59 -12.06 -19.16 -11.11
C MET A 59 -11.52 -18.93 -9.69
N TYR A 60 -10.21 -18.93 -9.51
CA TYR A 60 -9.57 -18.89 -8.18
C TYR A 60 -9.97 -20.09 -7.30
N GLY A 61 -10.40 -21.19 -7.89
CA GLY A 61 -10.88 -22.38 -7.19
C GLY A 61 -12.28 -22.25 -6.59
N VAL A 62 -13.03 -21.21 -6.92
CA VAL A 62 -14.40 -20.99 -6.43
C VAL A 62 -15.37 -20.73 -7.59
N LEU A 63 -16.65 -21.04 -7.38
CA LEU A 63 -17.70 -20.68 -8.32
C LEU A 63 -17.82 -19.15 -8.41
N VAL A 64 -17.68 -18.61 -9.62
CA VAL A 64 -17.83 -17.17 -9.90
C VAL A 64 -19.03 -16.84 -10.75
N GLY A 65 -19.57 -17.83 -11.46
CA GLY A 65 -20.65 -17.64 -12.41
C GLY A 65 -21.19 -18.94 -12.99
N LYS A 66 -22.28 -18.79 -13.74
CA LYS A 66 -22.81 -19.83 -14.62
C LYS A 66 -22.94 -19.27 -16.03
N MET A 67 -22.79 -20.11 -17.04
CA MET A 67 -23.03 -19.69 -18.41
C MET A 67 -24.50 -19.28 -18.59
N ALA A 68 -24.71 -18.11 -19.17
CA ALA A 68 -26.03 -17.63 -19.58
C ALA A 68 -26.41 -18.16 -20.98
N ALA A 69 -25.41 -18.38 -21.83
CA ALA A 69 -25.53 -18.94 -23.18
C ALA A 69 -24.36 -19.92 -23.43
N PRO A 70 -24.51 -20.90 -24.33
CA PRO A 70 -23.43 -21.84 -24.62
C PRO A 70 -22.21 -21.14 -25.24
N VAL A 71 -21.02 -21.64 -24.95
CA VAL A 71 -19.74 -21.18 -25.53
C VAL A 71 -18.92 -22.42 -25.89
N VAL A 72 -18.40 -22.46 -27.11
CA VAL A 72 -17.52 -23.54 -27.55
C VAL A 72 -16.12 -23.40 -26.99
N THR A 73 -15.39 -24.50 -26.92
CA THR A 73 -13.96 -24.56 -26.65
C THR A 73 -13.22 -23.54 -27.51
N GLY A 74 -12.33 -22.74 -26.92
CA GLY A 74 -11.67 -21.66 -27.66
C GLY A 74 -12.42 -20.31 -27.64
N GLY A 75 -13.65 -20.27 -27.12
CA GLY A 75 -14.50 -19.08 -27.12
C GLY A 75 -14.25 -18.11 -25.97
N LEU A 76 -14.72 -16.87 -26.15
CA LEU A 76 -14.57 -15.77 -25.20
C LEU A 76 -15.67 -15.79 -24.14
N LEU A 77 -15.25 -15.67 -22.87
CA LEU A 77 -16.15 -15.53 -21.73
C LEU A 77 -16.21 -14.05 -21.30
N THR A 78 -17.41 -13.47 -21.34
CA THR A 78 -17.70 -12.06 -21.02
C THR A 78 -18.87 -11.96 -20.03
N THR A 79 -19.17 -10.75 -19.56
CA THR A 79 -20.38 -10.50 -18.75
C THR A 79 -21.68 -10.67 -19.54
N ALA A 80 -21.63 -10.73 -20.88
CA ALA A 80 -22.82 -10.93 -21.71
C ALA A 80 -23.27 -12.40 -21.78
N ASN A 81 -22.33 -13.34 -21.67
CA ASN A 81 -22.61 -14.78 -21.72
C ASN A 81 -22.43 -15.49 -20.38
N ILE A 82 -22.24 -14.73 -19.29
CA ILE A 82 -22.10 -15.24 -17.92
C ILE A 82 -23.10 -14.52 -17.01
N LYS A 83 -23.75 -15.26 -16.14
CA LYS A 83 -24.46 -14.72 -14.97
C LYS A 83 -23.67 -15.02 -13.71
N HIS A 84 -23.68 -14.08 -12.76
CA HIS A 84 -23.06 -14.29 -11.47
C HIS A 84 -23.71 -15.47 -10.72
N ALA A 85 -22.89 -16.27 -10.05
CA ALA A 85 -23.31 -17.36 -9.19
C ALA A 85 -22.24 -17.56 -8.12
N THR A 86 -22.67 -17.90 -6.90
CA THR A 86 -21.79 -18.20 -5.76
C THR A 86 -22.22 -19.51 -5.14
N ASN A 87 -21.30 -20.15 -4.43
CA ASN A 87 -21.63 -21.30 -3.60
C ASN A 87 -22.67 -20.87 -2.56
N ALA A 88 -23.60 -21.77 -2.25
CA ALA A 88 -24.51 -21.57 -1.13
C ALA A 88 -23.69 -21.37 0.16
N TYR A 89 -24.12 -20.44 1.01
CA TYR A 89 -23.51 -20.27 2.33
C TYR A 89 -23.68 -21.58 3.11
N GLN A 90 -22.56 -22.21 3.46
CA GLN A 90 -22.53 -23.38 4.32
C GLN A 90 -21.92 -22.96 5.66
N GLU A 91 -22.70 -23.08 6.72
CA GLU A 91 -22.20 -22.90 8.08
C GLU A 91 -21.43 -24.17 8.47
N GLY A 92 -20.11 -24.09 8.40
CA GLY A 92 -19.23 -25.21 8.70
C GLY A 92 -17.80 -24.75 8.87
N GLN A 93 -17.14 -25.22 9.91
CA GLN A 93 -15.69 -25.15 10.02
C GLN A 93 -15.12 -26.08 8.94
N HIS A 94 -14.97 -25.60 7.71
CA HIS A 94 -14.08 -26.28 6.78
C HIS A 94 -12.68 -26.23 7.39
N PRO A 95 -12.04 -27.37 7.70
CA PRO A 95 -10.61 -27.34 8.01
C PRO A 95 -9.93 -26.83 6.75
N HIS A 96 -9.59 -25.54 6.73
CA HIS A 96 -8.74 -24.99 5.71
C HIS A 96 -7.40 -25.72 5.85
N GLY A 97 -7.17 -26.70 4.98
CA GLY A 97 -5.89 -27.35 4.81
C GLY A 97 -4.92 -26.35 4.20
N TRP A 98 -4.49 -25.35 4.99
CA TRP A 98 -3.42 -24.46 4.58
C TRP A 98 -2.13 -25.25 4.63
N ALA A 99 -1.64 -25.65 3.47
CA ALA A 99 -0.28 -26.16 3.34
C ALA A 99 0.68 -25.00 3.57
N GLN A 100 1.25 -24.93 4.78
CA GLN A 100 2.28 -23.95 5.11
C GLN A 100 3.41 -24.03 4.07
N PRO A 101 3.76 -22.91 3.41
CA PRO A 101 4.88 -22.89 2.47
C PRO A 101 6.18 -23.31 3.16
N ASN A 102 7.02 -24.06 2.46
CA ASN A 102 8.36 -24.37 2.96
C ASN A 102 9.19 -23.07 3.05
N VAL A 103 9.56 -22.70 4.28
CA VAL A 103 10.36 -21.51 4.59
C VAL A 103 11.83 -21.81 4.90
N THR A 104 12.28 -23.06 4.77
CA THR A 104 13.65 -23.50 5.12
C THR A 104 14.73 -22.68 4.41
N LYS A 105 14.48 -22.19 3.18
CA LYS A 105 15.42 -21.31 2.46
C LYS A 105 15.71 -19.96 3.16
N TYR A 106 14.87 -19.57 4.11
CA TYR A 106 14.99 -18.34 4.88
C TYR A 106 15.52 -18.59 6.30
N GLU A 107 15.74 -19.84 6.68
CA GLU A 107 16.30 -20.17 7.99
C GLU A 107 17.71 -19.57 8.12
N GLY A 108 17.99 -18.94 9.28
CA GLY A 108 19.25 -18.26 9.55
C GLY A 108 19.47 -16.93 8.82
N ARG A 109 18.51 -16.44 8.01
CA ARG A 109 18.59 -15.09 7.43
C ARG A 109 18.45 -14.04 8.54
N THR A 110 19.37 -13.09 8.58
CA THR A 110 19.35 -11.96 9.52
C THR A 110 19.26 -10.63 8.79
N PHE A 111 18.92 -9.57 9.52
CA PHE A 111 18.98 -8.19 9.07
C PHE A 111 19.43 -7.30 10.23
N LEU A 112 19.98 -6.12 9.92
CA LEU A 112 20.31 -5.12 10.93
C LEU A 112 19.01 -4.40 11.35
N GLY A 113 18.63 -4.56 12.62
CA GLY A 113 17.39 -3.99 13.16
C GLY A 113 17.58 -3.34 14.53
N PHE A 114 16.61 -2.50 14.90
CA PHE A 114 16.55 -1.82 16.19
C PHE A 114 15.79 -2.69 17.20
N HIS A 115 16.51 -3.30 18.14
CA HIS A 115 15.91 -4.11 19.19
C HIS A 115 15.14 -3.24 20.20
N ARG A 116 13.94 -3.68 20.56
CA ARG A 116 13.08 -3.03 21.56
C ARG A 116 13.04 -3.82 22.87
N PRO A 117 12.76 -3.18 24.02
CA PRO A 117 12.70 -3.86 25.33
C PRO A 117 11.68 -4.99 25.40
N ASP A 118 10.65 -4.98 24.56
CA ASP A 118 9.61 -6.00 24.47
C ASP A 118 9.97 -7.18 23.54
N GLY A 119 11.19 -7.21 23.02
CA GLY A 119 11.69 -8.27 22.13
C GLY A 119 11.35 -8.08 20.65
N ARG A 120 10.53 -7.09 20.28
CA ARG A 120 10.28 -6.76 18.87
C ARG A 120 11.49 -6.05 18.26
N VAL A 121 11.58 -6.09 16.93
CA VAL A 121 12.69 -5.49 16.18
C VAL A 121 12.15 -4.56 15.10
N GLY A 122 12.60 -3.30 15.12
CA GLY A 122 12.29 -2.31 14.11
C GLY A 122 13.27 -2.33 12.94
N THR A 123 12.79 -1.93 11.76
CA THR A 123 13.59 -1.66 10.56
C THR A 123 13.94 -0.18 10.40
N ALA A 124 13.38 0.67 11.26
CA ALA A 124 13.66 2.10 11.33
C ALA A 124 13.54 2.60 12.78
N ASN A 125 13.96 3.83 13.03
CA ASN A 125 14.02 4.43 14.34
C ASN A 125 13.45 5.86 14.32
N TYR A 126 12.14 5.99 14.48
CA TYR A 126 11.42 7.25 14.46
C TYR A 126 11.12 7.78 15.86
N TRP A 127 11.14 9.11 16.00
CA TRP A 127 10.60 9.80 17.17
C TRP A 127 9.23 10.37 16.81
N LEU A 128 8.19 10.03 17.58
CA LEU A 128 6.86 10.59 17.40
C LEU A 128 6.63 11.80 18.30
N VAL A 129 5.89 12.79 17.81
CA VAL A 129 5.31 13.88 18.60
C VAL A 129 3.81 13.87 18.34
N ILE A 130 3.01 13.58 19.37
CA ILE A 130 1.58 13.32 19.22
C ILE A 130 0.78 14.13 20.25
N PRO A 131 -0.42 14.62 19.89
CA PRO A 131 -1.33 15.24 20.82
C PRO A 131 -2.28 14.18 21.37
N LEU A 132 -2.84 14.41 22.56
CA LEU A 132 -4.02 13.69 23.04
C LEU A 132 -5.33 14.36 22.63
N VAL A 133 -5.25 15.60 22.12
CA VAL A 133 -6.41 16.43 21.78
C VAL A 133 -6.11 17.34 20.62
N PHE A 134 -7.07 17.51 19.70
CA PHE A 134 -6.90 18.34 18.50
C PHE A 134 -6.51 19.80 18.79
N CYS A 135 -6.84 20.34 19.97
CA CYS A 135 -6.45 21.70 20.37
C CYS A 135 -4.92 21.91 20.37
N GLU A 136 -4.14 20.82 20.50
CA GLU A 136 -2.67 20.84 20.43
C GLU A 136 -2.13 20.76 18.99
N ASN A 137 -2.97 20.55 17.98
CA ASN A 137 -2.51 20.42 16.58
C ASN A 137 -1.72 21.65 16.12
N ARG A 138 -2.13 22.86 16.53
CA ARG A 138 -1.41 24.09 16.18
C ARG A 138 -0.04 24.15 16.83
N ASN A 139 0.10 23.74 18.10
CA ASN A 139 1.40 23.68 18.76
C ASN A 139 2.31 22.64 18.10
N ILE A 140 1.75 21.50 17.69
CA ILE A 140 2.48 20.47 16.96
C ILE A 140 2.98 20.98 15.61
N GLN A 141 2.17 21.72 14.85
CA GLN A 141 2.60 22.33 13.60
C GLN A 141 3.76 23.33 13.81
N VAL A 142 3.66 24.17 14.85
CA VAL A 142 4.74 25.10 15.22
C VAL A 142 6.03 24.35 15.57
N LEU A 143 5.92 23.25 16.34
CA LEU A 143 7.07 22.40 16.66
C LEU A 143 7.64 21.71 15.41
N GLU A 144 6.78 21.24 14.50
CA GLU A 144 7.21 20.63 13.25
C GLU A 144 8.04 21.61 12.41
N GLU A 145 7.52 22.83 12.21
CA GLU A 145 8.21 23.89 11.48
C GLU A 145 9.56 24.26 12.09
N ALA A 146 9.63 24.38 13.42
CA ALA A 146 10.85 24.74 14.14
C ALA A 146 11.88 23.61 14.16
N LEU A 147 11.45 22.36 14.34
CA LEU A 147 12.37 21.25 14.63
C LEU A 147 12.80 20.50 13.37
N VAL A 148 11.92 20.28 12.39
CA VAL A 148 12.22 19.38 11.27
C VAL A 148 13.39 19.89 10.45
N ASN A 149 13.41 21.18 10.11
CA ASN A 149 14.47 21.77 9.29
C ASN A 149 15.78 21.91 10.07
N ASP A 150 15.72 22.46 11.28
CA ASP A 150 16.93 22.78 12.05
C ASP A 150 17.63 21.56 12.63
N LEU A 151 16.90 20.47 12.89
CA LEU A 151 17.49 19.20 13.30
C LEU A 151 17.96 18.33 12.13
N GLY A 152 17.79 18.78 10.88
CA GLY A 152 18.24 18.07 9.67
C GLY A 152 17.32 16.92 9.24
N TYR A 153 16.03 16.93 9.62
CA TYR A 153 15.03 15.93 9.23
C TYR A 153 14.08 16.39 8.12
N ALA A 154 14.34 17.56 7.52
CA ALA A 154 13.60 18.08 6.39
C ALA A 154 13.49 17.06 5.24
N ARG A 155 12.39 17.12 4.49
CA ARG A 155 12.23 16.28 3.30
C ARG A 155 13.32 16.62 2.29
N ARG A 156 13.91 15.58 1.70
CA ARG A 156 14.95 15.69 0.65
C ARG A 156 14.52 16.45 -0.63
N LYS A 157 13.21 16.69 -0.82
CA LYS A 157 12.64 17.42 -1.96
C LYS A 157 11.95 18.69 -1.48
N SER A 158 12.71 19.58 -0.87
CA SER A 158 12.25 20.94 -0.61
C SER A 158 12.58 21.78 -1.83
N TYR A 159 11.61 22.50 -2.39
CA TYR A 159 11.86 23.53 -3.41
C TYR A 159 12.44 24.83 -2.80
N GLN A 160 12.73 24.83 -1.49
CA GLN A 160 13.30 25.98 -0.78
C GLN A 160 14.64 26.43 -1.36
N PRO A 161 15.61 25.55 -1.68
CA PRO A 161 16.88 25.99 -2.28
C PRO A 161 16.66 26.68 -3.64
N GLN A 162 15.79 26.14 -4.48
CA GLN A 162 15.43 26.78 -5.75
C GLN A 162 14.73 28.11 -5.55
N THR A 163 13.86 28.20 -4.55
CA THR A 163 13.15 29.43 -4.22
C THR A 163 14.13 30.50 -3.71
N HIS A 164 15.08 30.14 -2.86
CA HIS A 164 16.14 31.05 -2.41
C HIS A 164 17.01 31.52 -3.59
N ALA A 165 17.45 30.61 -4.46
CA ALA A 165 18.20 30.97 -5.66
C ALA A 165 17.41 31.94 -6.57
N LEU A 166 16.10 31.72 -6.75
CA LEU A 166 15.24 32.63 -7.49
C LEU A 166 15.12 34.01 -6.83
N ILE A 167 14.96 34.06 -5.50
CA ILE A 167 14.92 35.31 -4.74
C ILE A 167 16.22 36.10 -4.91
N GLU A 168 17.38 35.42 -4.82
CA GLU A 168 18.69 36.05 -5.01
C GLU A 168 18.86 36.63 -6.41
N LEU A 169 18.44 35.91 -7.45
CA LEU A 169 18.49 36.40 -8.83
C LEU A 169 17.57 37.61 -9.04
N MET A 170 16.37 37.59 -8.46
CA MET A 170 15.43 38.72 -8.50
C MET A 170 16.00 39.95 -7.79
N GLN A 171 16.58 39.77 -6.59
CA GLN A 171 17.20 40.85 -5.82
C GLN A 171 18.46 41.42 -6.49
N ALA A 172 19.19 40.59 -7.24
CA ALA A 172 20.31 41.00 -8.06
C ALA A 172 19.90 41.75 -9.35
N GLY A 173 18.60 41.92 -9.61
CA GLY A 173 18.07 42.67 -10.75
C GLY A 173 18.19 41.96 -12.10
N LYS A 174 18.27 40.61 -12.09
CA LYS A 174 18.35 39.81 -13.32
C LYS A 174 17.08 39.91 -14.16
N SER A 175 17.23 39.84 -15.48
CA SER A 175 16.11 39.86 -16.41
C SER A 175 15.30 38.56 -16.34
N VAL A 176 14.05 38.60 -16.81
CA VAL A 176 13.17 37.42 -16.83
C VAL A 176 13.79 36.28 -17.65
N GLU A 177 14.43 36.62 -18.77
CA GLU A 177 15.10 35.68 -19.65
C GLU A 177 16.31 35.02 -18.97
N GLU A 178 17.09 35.78 -18.19
CA GLU A 178 18.22 35.26 -17.42
C GLU A 178 17.76 34.29 -16.31
N ILE A 179 16.67 34.63 -15.60
CA ILE A 179 16.10 33.78 -14.54
C ILE A 179 15.60 32.45 -15.14
N LEU A 180 14.88 32.49 -16.26
CA LEU A 180 14.36 31.29 -16.93
C LEU A 180 15.46 30.39 -17.51
N ALA A 181 16.62 30.94 -17.83
CA ALA A 181 17.76 30.19 -18.34
C ALA A 181 18.63 29.56 -17.24
N THR A 182 18.35 29.83 -15.96
CA THR A 182 19.16 29.35 -14.83
C THR A 182 18.83 27.89 -14.48
N ASP A 183 19.86 27.05 -14.37
CA ASP A 183 19.71 25.66 -13.90
C ASP A 183 19.59 25.57 -12.37
N LEU A 184 18.35 25.49 -11.89
CA LEU A 184 17.99 25.40 -10.48
C LEU A 184 18.19 23.99 -9.89
N HIS A 185 18.52 22.97 -10.69
CA HIS A 185 18.74 21.62 -10.17
C HIS A 185 20.05 21.49 -9.38
N SER A 186 21.04 22.34 -9.68
CA SER A 186 22.31 22.40 -8.96
C SER A 186 22.18 22.89 -7.50
N ALA A 187 21.14 23.68 -7.20
CA ALA A 187 20.88 24.22 -5.86
C ALA A 187 20.38 23.16 -4.84
N GLU A 188 19.96 21.97 -5.30
CA GLU A 188 19.48 20.90 -4.40
C GLU A 188 20.62 20.21 -3.63
N VAL A 189 21.85 20.24 -4.15
CA VAL A 189 22.96 19.40 -3.66
C VAL A 189 23.62 20.00 -2.41
N ASP A 190 23.62 21.33 -2.26
CA ASP A 190 24.34 22.04 -1.18
C ASP A 190 23.51 22.34 0.08
N TYR A 191 22.20 22.07 0.07
CA TYR A 191 21.28 22.44 1.17
C TYR A 191 20.87 21.25 2.05
N GLN A 192 21.80 20.37 2.40
CA GLN A 192 21.53 19.28 3.36
C GLN A 192 22.22 19.55 4.70
N LYS A 193 21.45 20.06 5.67
CA LYS A 193 21.90 20.10 7.07
C LYS A 193 22.11 18.66 7.57
N PRO A 194 23.25 18.35 8.23
CA PRO A 194 23.45 17.04 8.83
C PRO A 194 22.41 16.79 9.93
N LYS A 195 21.92 15.55 10.03
CA LYS A 195 21.03 15.14 11.12
C LYS A 195 21.73 15.32 12.46
N LEU A 196 21.08 16.00 13.41
CA LEU A 196 21.62 16.16 14.76
C LEU A 196 21.70 14.82 15.50
N PHE A 197 20.72 13.93 15.31
CA PHE A 197 20.72 12.59 15.92
C PHE A 197 20.89 11.52 14.82
N PRO A 198 22.11 11.00 14.61
CA PRO A 198 22.40 10.12 13.48
C PRO A 198 21.62 8.78 13.55
N ASN A 199 21.24 8.35 14.76
CA ASN A 199 20.49 7.13 14.99
C ASN A 199 18.97 7.31 14.89
N VAL A 200 18.48 8.52 14.58
CA VAL A 200 17.06 8.79 14.37
C VAL A 200 16.81 8.93 12.86
N ASP A 201 15.90 8.11 12.35
CA ASP A 201 15.58 8.12 10.92
C ASP A 201 14.72 9.33 10.55
N GLY A 202 13.86 9.76 11.48
CA GLY A 202 13.12 11.00 11.37
C GLY A 202 12.26 11.30 12.59
N ILE A 203 11.73 12.51 12.63
CA ILE A 203 10.71 12.93 13.58
C ILE A 203 9.38 12.97 12.84
N ARG A 204 8.31 12.48 13.47
CA ARG A 204 6.95 12.46 12.91
C ARG A 204 6.00 13.16 13.86
N PHE A 205 5.46 14.28 13.38
CA PHE A 205 4.44 15.05 14.04
C PHE A 205 3.09 14.53 13.54
N LEU A 206 2.28 13.99 14.46
CA LEU A 206 0.96 13.47 14.11
C LEU A 206 -0.10 14.47 14.56
N SER A 207 -1.14 14.67 13.75
CA SER A 207 -2.30 15.47 14.10
C SER A 207 -3.58 14.65 13.96
N HIS A 208 -4.60 15.00 14.73
CA HIS A 208 -5.92 14.36 14.65
C HIS A 208 -7.03 15.31 15.11
N GLU A 209 -8.28 14.99 14.76
CA GLU A 209 -9.46 15.81 15.14
C GLU A 209 -10.17 15.32 16.41
N GLY A 210 -9.67 14.25 17.05
CA GLY A 210 -10.27 13.66 18.25
C GLY A 210 -9.80 14.24 19.60
N GLY A 211 -10.24 13.61 20.69
CA GLY A 211 -9.75 13.82 22.06
C GLY A 211 -10.61 14.72 22.93
N CYS A 212 -11.26 15.76 22.39
CA CYS A 212 -12.17 16.65 23.12
C CYS A 212 -13.64 16.35 22.80
N GLY A 213 -14.53 16.46 23.79
CA GLY A 213 -15.99 16.40 23.60
C GLY A 213 -16.60 15.05 23.17
N GLY A 214 -15.79 14.03 22.86
CA GLY A 214 -16.26 12.67 22.55
C GLY A 214 -16.65 11.84 23.79
N ILE A 215 -17.31 10.69 23.59
CA ILE A 215 -17.62 9.78 24.72
C ILE A 215 -16.37 9.03 25.18
N ARG A 216 -16.43 8.40 26.37
CA ARG A 216 -15.27 7.67 26.93
C ARG A 216 -14.77 6.53 26.05
N GLN A 217 -15.67 5.88 25.30
CA GLN A 217 -15.34 4.82 24.36
C GLN A 217 -14.50 5.34 23.17
N ASP A 218 -14.81 6.54 22.68
CA ASP A 218 -14.04 7.18 21.60
C ASP A 218 -12.64 7.54 22.11
N ALA A 219 -12.55 8.08 23.33
CA ALA A 219 -11.27 8.37 23.97
C ALA A 219 -10.43 7.10 24.14
N GLN A 220 -11.02 5.99 24.59
CA GLN A 220 -10.33 4.71 24.72
C GLN A 220 -9.83 4.18 23.36
N SER A 221 -10.66 4.29 22.31
CA SER A 221 -10.28 3.87 20.97
C SER A 221 -9.15 4.72 20.40
N LEU A 222 -9.20 6.04 20.60
CA LEU A 222 -8.14 6.97 20.22
C LEU A 222 -6.83 6.65 20.96
N CYS A 223 -6.88 6.50 22.29
CA CYS A 223 -5.71 6.13 23.09
C CYS A 223 -5.14 4.77 22.64
N GLY A 224 -5.98 3.78 22.34
CA GLY A 224 -5.54 2.50 21.78
C GLY A 224 -4.83 2.64 20.44
N LEU A 225 -5.33 3.49 19.54
CA LEU A 225 -4.67 3.80 18.27
C LEU A 225 -3.31 4.50 18.49
N LEU A 226 -3.27 5.52 19.35
CA LEU A 226 -2.05 6.25 19.68
C LEU A 226 -1.01 5.33 20.34
N ALA A 227 -1.41 4.49 21.29
CA ALA A 227 -0.56 3.48 21.90
C ALA A 227 -0.04 2.48 20.86
N GLY A 228 -0.87 2.09 19.88
CA GLY A 228 -0.45 1.28 18.73
C GLY A 228 0.66 1.94 17.90
N TYR A 229 0.58 3.24 17.65
CA TYR A 229 1.66 3.99 17.01
C TYR A 229 2.91 4.06 17.88
N ILE A 230 2.77 4.41 19.17
CA ILE A 230 3.89 4.57 20.11
C ILE A 230 4.65 3.24 20.28
N THR A 231 3.94 2.12 20.37
CA THR A 231 4.52 0.80 20.62
C THR A 231 4.94 0.08 19.33
N HIS A 232 4.83 0.71 18.16
CA HIS A 232 5.29 0.13 16.91
C HIS A 232 6.81 -0.06 16.94
N PRO A 233 7.39 -1.20 16.49
CA PRO A 233 8.83 -1.47 16.59
C PRO A 233 9.73 -0.45 15.87
N ASN A 234 9.20 0.30 14.91
CA ASN A 234 9.93 1.38 14.24
C ASN A 234 9.95 2.71 15.03
N VAL A 235 9.35 2.76 16.20
CA VAL A 235 9.30 3.96 17.04
C VAL A 235 10.28 3.79 18.19
N ALA A 236 11.23 4.72 18.25
CA ALA A 236 12.24 4.82 19.30
C ALA A 236 11.66 5.36 20.61
N GLY A 237 10.68 6.25 20.48
CA GLY A 237 10.04 6.93 21.57
C GLY A 237 9.01 7.93 21.06
N ALA A 238 8.17 8.42 21.96
CA ALA A 238 7.14 9.39 21.66
C ALA A 238 7.11 10.51 22.70
N THR A 239 6.82 11.72 22.24
CA THR A 239 6.48 12.88 23.06
C THR A 239 4.99 13.12 22.95
N VAL A 240 4.30 13.11 24.08
CA VAL A 240 2.83 13.23 24.15
C VAL A 240 2.47 14.60 24.72
N LEU A 241 1.69 15.37 23.98
CA LEU A 241 1.16 16.67 24.40
C LEU A 241 -0.26 16.49 24.94
N SER A 242 -0.49 17.02 26.14
CA SER A 242 -1.76 16.90 26.87
C SER A 242 -2.12 18.23 27.52
N LEU A 243 -3.38 18.66 27.35
CA LEU A 243 -3.92 19.87 27.99
C LEU A 243 -4.64 19.61 29.32
N GLY A 244 -4.98 18.35 29.59
CA GLY A 244 -5.66 17.91 30.82
C GLY A 244 -7.18 18.05 30.80
N CYS A 245 -7.76 18.91 29.96
CA CYS A 245 -9.21 19.12 29.86
C CYS A 245 -9.96 18.07 29.01
N GLN A 246 -9.23 17.25 28.26
CA GLN A 246 -9.79 16.29 27.31
C GLN A 246 -10.18 14.95 27.96
N ASN A 247 -11.00 14.13 27.29
CA ASN A 247 -11.35 12.80 27.82
C ASN A 247 -10.21 11.77 27.61
N ALA A 248 -9.39 11.94 26.57
CA ALA A 248 -8.21 11.13 26.31
C ALA A 248 -7.04 11.53 27.24
N GLN A 249 -6.76 10.70 28.25
CA GLN A 249 -5.76 11.01 29.27
C GLN A 249 -4.49 10.18 29.08
N ALA A 250 -3.35 10.73 29.52
CA ALA A 250 -2.06 10.04 29.39
C ALA A 250 -2.02 8.71 30.17
N SER A 251 -2.82 8.58 31.22
CA SER A 251 -2.98 7.33 31.98
C SER A 251 -3.70 6.21 31.21
N MET A 252 -4.30 6.53 30.05
CA MET A 252 -4.94 5.56 29.16
C MET A 252 -4.01 5.03 28.06
N LEU A 253 -2.75 5.52 28.01
CA LEU A 253 -1.70 5.07 27.08
C LEU A 253 -0.87 3.92 27.65
#